data_AF-A0A2E9I3E5-F1
#
_entry.id   AF-A0A2E9I3E5-F1
#
_cell.length_a   1.000
_cell.length_b   1.000
_cell.length_c   1.000
_cell.angle_alpha   90.00
_cell.angle_beta   90.00
_cell.angle_gamma   90.00
#
_symmetry.space_group_name_H-M   'P 1'
#
loop_
_entity.id
_entity.type
_entity.pdbx_description
1 polymer ?
#
loop_
_entity_poly.entity_id
_entity_poly.type
_entity_poly.pdbx_seq_one_letter_code
_entity_poly.pdbx_strand_id
1 'polypeptide(L)'
;MSRTCTATEFERCQDGLPEQFVTGDIGQRRARSMPPFSKVTGCDTVTLAIVPDAPQSFDPYLGTYEAMALARVAREPLRFENCADGTGLTSFRMNLMRKGQRITDPFTSTAFLHPTGEGWQMSANLNVRDHHAWTGRHPKNTGE
;
A
#
# COMPACT_ATOMS: atom_id res chain seq x y z
N MET A 1 20.02 -9.38 17.24
CA MET A 1 20.63 -8.39 16.32
C MET A 1 19.49 -7.73 15.56
N SER A 2 19.38 -6.40 15.62
CA SER A 2 18.38 -5.67 14.83
C SER A 2 18.78 -5.73 13.36
N ARG A 3 17.87 -6.17 12.48
CA ARG A 3 18.13 -6.29 11.04
C ARG A 3 17.94 -4.93 10.39
N THR A 4 18.97 -4.43 9.73
CA THR A 4 18.92 -3.19 8.96
C THR A 4 18.40 -3.48 7.56
N CYS A 5 17.37 -2.77 7.09
CA CYS A 5 16.92 -2.88 5.70
C CYS A 5 17.89 -2.15 4.77
N THR A 6 18.23 -2.80 3.66
CA THR A 6 19.09 -2.25 2.61
C THR A 6 18.28 -1.51 1.53
N ALA A 7 18.94 -0.67 0.74
CA ALA A 7 18.31 0.01 -0.40
C ALA A 7 17.72 -0.98 -1.43
N THR A 8 18.36 -2.12 -1.65
CA THR A 8 17.87 -3.17 -2.55
C THR A 8 16.65 -3.90 -1.99
N GLU A 9 16.61 -4.20 -0.68
CA GLU A 9 15.41 -4.75 -0.05
C GLU A 9 14.25 -3.77 -0.10
N PHE A 10 14.55 -2.48 0.01
CA PHE A 10 13.59 -1.39 -0.16
C PHE A 10 13.02 -1.32 -1.59
N GLU A 11 13.85 -1.37 -2.63
CA GLU A 11 13.40 -1.43 -4.02
C GLU A 11 12.52 -2.67 -4.24
N ARG A 12 12.95 -3.81 -3.71
CA ARG A 12 12.17 -5.05 -3.78
C ARG A 12 10.81 -4.90 -3.14
N CYS A 13 10.65 -4.27 -1.97
CA CYS A 13 9.33 -4.03 -1.38
C CYS A 13 8.41 -3.21 -2.28
N GLN A 14 8.96 -2.40 -3.19
CA GLN A 14 8.22 -1.51 -4.08
C GLN A 14 7.87 -2.13 -5.44
N ASP A 15 8.73 -3.01 -5.94
CA ASP A 15 8.58 -3.62 -7.26
C ASP A 15 7.29 -4.45 -7.39
N GLY A 16 6.61 -4.33 -8.52
CA GLY A 16 5.38 -5.07 -8.84
C GLY A 16 4.11 -4.56 -8.14
N LEU A 17 4.22 -3.74 -7.09
CA LEU A 17 3.06 -3.19 -6.40
C LEU A 17 2.13 -2.34 -7.29
N PRO A 18 2.62 -1.59 -8.28
CA PRO A 18 1.80 -0.95 -9.31
C PRO A 18 0.98 -1.88 -10.20
N GLU A 19 1.60 -2.97 -10.66
CA GLU A 19 1.06 -3.83 -11.71
C GLU A 19 -0.06 -4.72 -11.18
N GLN A 20 0.08 -5.26 -9.97
CA GLN A 20 -0.98 -6.02 -9.27
C GLN A 20 -2.33 -5.30 -9.19
N PHE A 21 -2.35 -3.96 -9.17
CA PHE A 21 -3.60 -3.20 -9.10
C PHE A 21 -4.29 -3.05 -10.45
N VAL A 22 -3.51 -3.12 -11.52
CA VAL A 22 -4.00 -3.06 -12.90
C VAL A 22 -4.36 -4.47 -13.40
N THR A 23 -3.59 -5.48 -12.99
CA THR A 23 -3.78 -6.88 -13.40
C THR A 23 -4.73 -7.66 -12.48
N GLY A 24 -4.99 -7.16 -11.26
CA GLY A 24 -5.77 -7.86 -10.24
C GLY A 24 -5.03 -9.01 -9.54
N ASP A 25 -3.74 -9.23 -9.85
CA ASP A 25 -2.93 -10.27 -9.21
C ASP A 25 -2.50 -9.86 -7.79
N ILE A 26 -3.33 -10.21 -6.81
CA ILE A 26 -3.09 -9.94 -5.39
C ILE A 26 -2.08 -10.90 -4.73
N GLY A 27 -1.61 -11.95 -5.42
CA GLY A 27 -0.72 -12.96 -4.83
C GLY A 27 0.61 -12.37 -4.37
N GLN A 28 1.18 -11.48 -5.17
CA GLN A 28 2.40 -10.74 -4.80
C GLN A 28 2.15 -9.79 -3.63
N ARG A 29 0.96 -9.18 -3.55
CA ARG A 29 0.59 -8.32 -2.43
C ARG A 29 0.54 -9.09 -1.12
N ARG A 30 -0.04 -10.29 -1.15
CA ARG A 30 -0.12 -11.19 0.02
C ARG A 30 1.28 -11.51 0.56
N ALA A 31 2.22 -11.89 -0.30
CA ALA A 31 3.59 -12.21 0.11
C ALA A 31 4.31 -11.02 0.79
N ARG A 32 3.87 -9.80 0.49
CA ARG A 32 4.48 -8.54 0.96
C ARG A 32 3.70 -7.85 2.08
N SER A 33 2.56 -8.39 2.49
CA SER A 33 1.68 -7.79 3.49
C SER A 33 1.59 -8.69 4.72
N MET A 34 1.71 -8.11 5.90
CA MET A 34 1.58 -8.77 7.19
C MET A 34 0.22 -8.42 7.83
N PRO A 35 -0.56 -9.39 8.29
CA PRO A 35 -1.77 -9.15 9.07
C PRO A 35 -1.46 -8.85 10.55
N PRO A 36 -2.28 -8.02 11.24
CA PRO A 36 -3.33 -7.17 10.67
C PRO A 36 -2.73 -6.04 9.84
N PHE A 37 -3.35 -5.71 8.70
CA PHE A 37 -2.85 -4.66 7.82
C PHE A 37 -3.66 -3.37 8.00
N SER A 38 -3.00 -2.29 8.37
CA SER A 38 -3.67 -1.02 8.62
C SER A 38 -3.52 -0.03 7.47
N LYS A 39 -4.57 0.74 7.22
CA LYS A 39 -4.52 1.93 6.38
C LYS A 39 -4.86 3.14 7.20
N VAL A 40 -3.94 4.07 7.26
CA VAL A 40 -4.20 5.38 7.86
C VAL A 40 -4.45 6.37 6.73
N THR A 41 -5.67 6.89 6.69
CA THR A 41 -6.10 7.96 5.79
C THR A 41 -6.08 9.29 6.55
N GLY A 42 -6.25 10.41 5.83
CA GLY A 42 -6.24 11.74 6.46
C GLY A 42 -7.39 11.94 7.45
N CYS A 43 -8.53 11.28 7.22
CA CYS A 43 -9.71 11.42 8.06
C CYS A 43 -9.97 10.25 9.01
N ASP A 44 -9.40 9.06 8.75
CA ASP A 44 -9.68 7.86 9.56
C ASP A 44 -8.56 6.81 9.46
N THR A 45 -8.49 5.94 10.47
CA THR A 45 -7.75 4.68 10.37
C THR A 45 -8.70 3.56 10.02
N VAL A 46 -8.50 2.94 8.86
CA VAL A 46 -9.21 1.73 8.45
C VAL A 46 -8.27 0.56 8.66
N THR A 47 -8.54 -0.26 9.67
CA THR A 47 -7.88 -1.55 9.82
C THR A 47 -8.53 -2.56 8.89
N LEU A 48 -7.75 -3.12 7.99
CA LEU A 48 -8.21 -4.20 7.13
C LEU A 48 -7.76 -5.51 7.76
N ALA A 49 -8.73 -6.36 8.08
CA ALA A 49 -8.47 -7.77 8.33
C ALA A 49 -8.09 -8.42 7.00
N ILE A 50 -6.85 -8.18 6.54
CA ILE A 50 -6.27 -8.97 5.45
C ILE A 50 -6.10 -10.37 6.00
N VAL A 51 -7.01 -11.26 5.61
CA VAL A 51 -6.87 -12.67 5.88
C VAL A 51 -6.06 -13.21 4.69
N PRO A 52 -4.81 -13.68 4.89
CA PRO A 52 -3.94 -14.07 3.79
C PRO A 52 -4.59 -15.08 2.83
N ASP A 53 -5.44 -15.96 3.35
CA ASP A 53 -6.17 -16.99 2.59
C ASP A 53 -7.54 -16.55 2.04
N ALA A 54 -7.90 -15.27 2.20
CA ALA A 54 -9.13 -14.69 1.69
C ALA A 54 -8.82 -13.60 0.65
N PRO A 55 -8.77 -13.94 -0.65
CA PRO A 55 -8.62 -12.97 -1.75
C PRO A 55 -9.56 -11.76 -1.62
N GLN A 56 -10.78 -12.02 -1.17
CA GLN A 56 -11.82 -11.01 -0.97
C GLN A 56 -11.47 -9.93 0.07
N SER A 57 -10.50 -10.19 0.96
CA SER A 57 -10.00 -9.17 1.90
C SER A 57 -9.24 -8.03 1.20
N PHE A 58 -8.90 -8.20 -0.09
CA PHE A 58 -8.34 -7.17 -0.95
C PHE A 58 -9.37 -6.50 -1.89
N ASP A 59 -10.63 -6.96 -1.94
CA ASP A 59 -11.68 -6.47 -2.85
C ASP A 59 -11.92 -4.95 -2.79
N PRO A 60 -11.85 -4.28 -1.62
CA PRO A 60 -12.02 -2.83 -1.57
C PRO A 60 -10.95 -2.08 -2.39
N TYR A 61 -9.77 -2.67 -2.59
CA TYR A 61 -8.74 -2.10 -3.46
C TYR A 61 -9.11 -2.28 -4.92
N LEU A 62 -9.41 -3.51 -5.35
CA LEU A 62 -9.72 -3.82 -6.74
C LEU A 62 -10.90 -2.99 -7.24
N GLY A 63 -11.98 -2.92 -6.46
CA GLY A 63 -13.15 -2.10 -6.81
C GLY A 63 -12.83 -0.60 -6.88
N THR A 64 -11.87 -0.12 -6.09
CA THR A 64 -11.41 1.27 -6.11
C THR A 64 -10.57 1.57 -7.36
N TYR A 65 -9.68 0.67 -7.77
CA TYR A 65 -8.90 0.80 -9.01
C TYR A 65 -9.78 0.72 -10.26
N GLU A 66 -10.74 -0.19 -10.26
CA GLU A 66 -11.74 -0.35 -11.31
C GLU A 66 -12.62 0.90 -11.42
N ALA A 67 -13.16 1.40 -10.31
CA ALA A 67 -14.00 2.61 -10.30
C ALA A 67 -13.25 3.84 -10.85
N MET A 68 -11.95 3.95 -10.57
CA MET A 68 -11.12 5.02 -11.13
C MET A 68 -10.73 4.80 -12.59
N ALA A 69 -10.89 3.59 -13.11
CA ALA A 69 -10.35 3.13 -14.39
C ALA A 69 -8.85 3.47 -14.51
N LEU A 70 -8.08 3.21 -13.44
CA LEU A 70 -6.64 3.43 -13.44
C LEU A 70 -5.95 2.53 -14.46
N ALA A 71 -5.15 3.13 -15.32
CA ALA A 71 -4.32 2.42 -16.28
C ALA A 71 -2.92 2.12 -15.71
N ARG A 72 -2.45 2.93 -14.76
CA ARG A 72 -1.13 2.77 -14.13
C ARG A 72 -1.07 3.49 -12.77
N VAL A 73 -0.35 2.90 -11.82
CA VAL A 73 0.05 3.54 -10.56
C VAL A 73 1.57 3.69 -10.57
N ALA A 74 2.12 4.87 -10.81
CA ALA A 74 3.57 5.06 -10.68
C ALA A 74 3.93 5.42 -9.23
N ARG A 75 5.02 4.84 -8.72
CA ARG A 75 5.57 5.14 -7.40
C ARG A 75 7.00 5.63 -7.56
N GLU A 76 7.27 6.82 -7.05
CA GLU A 76 8.64 7.35 -6.97
C GLU A 76 9.13 7.20 -5.52
N PRO A 77 10.23 6.47 -5.28
CA PRO A 77 10.79 6.37 -3.94
C PRO A 77 11.23 7.74 -3.45
N LEU A 78 10.90 8.10 -2.20
CA LEU A 78 11.28 9.39 -1.61
C LEU A 78 12.30 9.21 -0.48
N ARG A 79 12.00 8.34 0.48
CA ARG A 79 12.84 8.17 1.68
C ARG A 79 12.65 6.78 2.26
N PHE A 80 13.72 6.30 2.90
CA PHE A 80 13.68 5.13 3.76
C PHE A 80 14.35 5.43 5.10
N GLU A 81 13.80 4.89 6.18
CA GLU A 81 14.30 5.06 7.55
C GLU A 81 14.27 3.72 8.29
N ASN A 82 15.39 3.34 8.90
CA ASN A 82 15.43 2.24 9.87
C ASN A 82 15.07 2.79 11.25
N CYS A 83 14.16 2.12 11.94
CA CYS A 83 13.77 2.46 13.30
C CYS A 83 14.65 1.71 14.32
N ALA A 84 14.79 2.28 15.52
CA ALA A 84 15.64 1.71 16.57
C ALA A 84 15.17 0.33 17.04
N ASP A 85 13.88 0.02 16.89
CA ASP A 85 13.25 -1.26 17.22
C ASP A 85 13.43 -2.33 16.11
N GLY A 86 14.16 -2.01 15.03
CA GLY A 86 14.38 -2.89 13.89
C GLY A 86 13.25 -2.92 12.87
N THR A 87 12.23 -2.07 13.02
CA THR A 87 11.25 -1.81 11.95
C THR A 87 11.78 -0.79 10.95
N GLY A 88 11.01 -0.53 9.90
CA GLY A 88 11.38 0.47 8.89
C GLY A 88 10.19 1.27 8.38
N LEU A 89 10.48 2.45 7.86
CA LEU A 89 9.52 3.30 7.16
C LEU A 89 10.00 3.55 5.74
N THR A 90 9.13 3.38 4.76
CA THR A 90 9.38 3.74 3.36
C THR A 90 8.34 4.76 2.89
N SER A 91 8.77 5.89 2.36
CA SER A 91 7.90 6.91 1.79
C SER A 91 8.06 6.99 0.28
N PHE A 92 6.95 7.15 -0.42
CA PHE A 92 6.89 7.22 -1.87
C PHE A 92 5.88 8.25 -2.35
N ARG A 93 6.18 8.89 -3.47
CA ARG A 93 5.24 9.74 -4.19
C ARG A 93 4.40 8.87 -5.13
N MET A 94 3.09 8.89 -4.90
CA MET A 94 2.08 8.19 -5.67
C MET A 94 1.63 9.05 -6.86
N ASN A 95 1.66 8.45 -8.05
CA ASN A 95 1.14 9.02 -9.28
C ASN A 95 0.03 8.10 -9.81
N LEU A 96 -1.22 8.56 -9.75
CA LEU A 96 -2.38 7.80 -10.24
C LEU A 96 -2.70 8.22 -11.68
N MET A 97 -2.60 7.27 -12.62
CA MET A 97 -2.66 7.54 -14.05
C MET A 97 -3.82 6.81 -14.73
N ARG A 98 -4.53 7.51 -15.62
CA ARG A 98 -5.58 6.99 -16.51
C ARG A 98 -5.33 7.51 -17.91
N LYS A 99 -5.27 6.62 -18.91
CA LYS A 99 -5.06 6.97 -20.33
C LYS A 99 -3.89 7.96 -20.56
N GLY A 100 -2.77 7.74 -19.87
CA GLY A 100 -1.57 8.58 -19.97
C GLY A 100 -1.62 9.91 -19.21
N GLN A 101 -2.75 10.25 -18.58
CA GLN A 101 -2.90 11.46 -17.78
C GLN A 101 -2.95 11.14 -16.29
N ARG A 102 -2.40 12.05 -15.48
CA ARG A 102 -2.54 11.97 -14.03
C ARG A 102 -3.94 12.44 -13.63
N ILE A 103 -4.66 11.68 -12.82
CA ILE A 103 -6.05 11.99 -12.45
C ILE A 103 -6.20 12.75 -11.14
N THR A 104 -5.14 12.81 -10.34
CA THR A 104 -5.07 13.61 -9.10
C THR A 104 -3.67 14.19 -8.96
N ASP A 105 -3.49 15.24 -8.17
CA ASP A 105 -2.14 15.65 -7.78
C ASP A 105 -1.38 14.49 -7.12
N PRO A 106 -0.05 14.40 -7.33
CA PRO A 106 0.77 13.42 -6.62
C PRO A 106 0.65 13.59 -5.11
N PHE A 107 0.72 12.49 -4.38
CA PHE A 107 0.70 12.52 -2.91
C PHE A 107 1.75 11.58 -2.34
N THR A 108 2.23 11.88 -1.14
CA THR A 108 3.13 10.99 -0.41
C THR A 108 2.33 9.96 0.36
N SER A 109 2.73 8.70 0.26
CA SER A 109 2.27 7.64 1.17
C SER A 109 3.48 6.93 1.76
N THR A 110 3.33 6.44 2.99
CA THR A 110 4.42 5.85 3.75
C THR A 110 4.01 4.45 4.19
N ALA A 111 4.80 3.42 3.90
CA ALA A 111 4.56 2.08 4.42
C ALA A 111 5.41 1.80 5.67
N PHE A 112 4.81 1.10 6.62
CA PHE A 112 5.50 0.57 7.80
C PHE A 112 5.92 -0.87 7.56
N LEU A 113 7.19 -1.16 7.77
CA LEU A 113 7.86 -2.40 7.39
C LEU A 113 8.36 -3.17 8.61
N HIS A 114 8.13 -4.47 8.59
CA HIS A 114 8.63 -5.41 9.59
C HIS A 114 9.62 -6.38 8.95
N PRO A 115 10.76 -6.65 9.61
CA PRO A 115 11.64 -7.71 9.18
C PRO A 115 10.99 -9.07 9.44
N THR A 116 11.13 -10.00 8.49
CA THR A 116 10.67 -11.39 8.58
C THR A 116 11.80 -12.33 8.16
N GLY A 117 11.61 -13.65 8.35
CA GLY A 117 12.57 -14.65 7.86
C GLY A 117 12.77 -14.61 6.34
N GLU A 118 11.76 -14.13 5.60
CA GLU A 118 11.74 -14.08 4.13
C GLU A 118 12.12 -12.72 3.55
N GLY A 119 12.30 -11.69 4.39
CA GLY A 119 12.62 -10.34 3.94
C GLY A 119 11.95 -9.26 4.78
N TRP A 120 11.24 -8.36 4.12
CA TRP A 120 10.50 -7.27 4.75
C TRP A 120 9.05 -7.28 4.28
N GLN A 121 8.11 -7.16 5.22
CA GLN A 121 6.68 -7.13 4.94
C GLN A 121 6.06 -5.85 5.48
N MET A 122 5.04 -5.36 4.77
CA MET A 122 4.29 -4.17 5.17
C MET A 122 3.15 -4.56 6.12
N SER A 123 3.04 -3.88 7.26
CA SER A 123 1.87 -3.98 8.15
C SER A 123 0.94 -2.78 8.04
N ALA A 124 1.41 -1.67 7.48
CA ALA A 124 0.57 -0.51 7.27
C ALA A 124 0.97 0.32 6.05
N ASN A 125 -0.01 1.01 5.47
CA ASN A 125 0.23 2.20 4.66
C ASN A 125 -0.42 3.41 5.34
N LEU A 126 0.39 4.43 5.55
CA LEU A 126 0.05 5.74 6.09
C LEU A 126 -0.14 6.73 4.95
N ASN A 127 -0.98 7.73 5.19
CA ASN A 127 -1.33 8.77 4.22
C ASN A 127 -1.78 8.18 2.88
N VAL A 128 -2.54 7.07 2.94
CA VAL A 128 -3.28 6.62 1.77
C VAL A 128 -4.36 7.66 1.59
N ARG A 129 -4.13 8.60 0.66
CA ARG A 129 -5.02 9.75 0.41
C ARG A 129 -6.45 9.30 0.56
N ASP A 130 -7.22 10.03 1.35
CA ASP A 130 -8.60 9.74 1.70
C ASP A 130 -9.35 9.09 0.55
N HIS A 131 -9.58 7.78 0.64
CA HIS A 131 -10.26 7.01 -0.41
C HIS A 131 -11.55 7.72 -0.85
N HIS A 132 -12.23 8.42 0.06
CA HIS A 132 -13.42 9.22 -0.21
C HIS A 132 -13.18 10.39 -1.17
N ALA A 133 -12.02 11.07 -1.08
CA ALA A 133 -11.70 12.27 -1.86
C ALA A 133 -11.57 11.96 -3.37
N TRP A 134 -11.43 10.69 -3.74
CA TRP A 134 -11.24 10.27 -5.13
C TRP A 134 -12.10 9.10 -5.59
N THR A 135 -12.77 8.39 -4.68
CA THR A 135 -13.81 7.40 -5.02
C THR A 135 -15.23 7.93 -4.89
N GLY A 136 -15.41 9.12 -4.29
CA GLY A 136 -16.73 9.70 -4.03
C GLY A 136 -17.57 8.91 -3.02
N ARG A 137 -16.98 7.94 -2.31
CA ARG A 137 -17.65 7.09 -1.32
C ARG A 137 -16.88 7.13 -0.01
N HIS A 138 -17.57 7.39 1.10
CA HIS A 138 -16.97 7.20 2.42
C HIS A 138 -16.61 5.72 2.62
N PRO A 139 -15.48 5.41 3.29
CA PRO A 139 -15.28 4.08 3.83
C PRO A 139 -16.47 3.77 4.72
N LYS A 140 -17.17 2.65 4.46
CA LYS A 140 -18.10 2.15 5.47
C LYS A 140 -17.23 1.62 6.60
N ASN A 141 -17.29 2.26 7.77
CA ASN A 141 -16.79 1.69 9.01
C ASN A 141 -17.69 0.50 9.38
N THR A 142 -17.56 -0.62 8.68
CA THR A 142 -18.11 -1.90 9.13
C THR A 142 -17.05 -2.52 10.01
N GLY A 143 -16.95 -2.02 11.25
CA GLY A 143 -16.33 -2.76 12.34
C GLY A 143 -17.22 -3.94 12.78
N GLU A 144 -17.79 -4.66 11.81
CA GLU A 144 -18.59 -5.88 11.96
C GLU A 144 -17.87 -7.03 11.26
#